data_AF-A0A655E967-F1
#
_entry.id   AF-A0A655E967-F1
#
_cell.length_a   1.000
_cell.length_b   1.000
_cell.length_c   1.000
_cell.angle_alpha   90.00
_cell.angle_beta   90.00
_cell.angle_gamma   90.00
#
_symmetry.space_group_name_H-M   'P 1'
#
loop_
_entity.id
_entity.type
_entity.pdbx_description
1 polymer ?
#
loop_
_entity_poly.entity_id
_entity_poly.type
_entity_poly.pdbx_seq_one_letter_code
_entity_poly.pdbx_strand_id
1 'polypeptide(L)' 'MLEATSLAVQPDLREALNALAFPFYYLCGERDSKFRALAQEVAATCHVIRNAGHNAHRENPAGVVESLARILRF' A
#
# COMPACT_ATOMS: atom_id res chain seq x y z
N MET A 1 -15.95 14.68 -16.13
CA MET A 1 -15.95 14.03 -14.79
C MET A 1 -14.81 13.03 -14.65
N LEU A 2 -14.51 12.20 -15.67
CA LEU A 2 -13.40 11.23 -15.60
C LEU A 2 -11.99 11.84 -15.66
N GLU A 3 -11.76 12.92 -16.42
CA GLU A 3 -10.42 13.54 -16.51
C GLU A 3 -9.95 14.19 -15.20
N ALA A 4 -10.84 14.91 -14.51
CA ALA A 4 -10.49 15.65 -13.28
C ALA A 4 -10.13 14.75 -12.09
N THR A 5 -10.48 13.46 -12.14
CA THR A 5 -10.10 12.43 -11.16
C THR A 5 -9.25 11.33 -11.77
N SER A 6 -8.78 11.54 -13.01
CA SER A 6 -7.98 10.55 -13.71
C SER A 6 -6.59 10.49 -13.10
N LEU A 7 -6.13 9.29 -12.79
CA LEU A 7 -4.74 9.04 -12.42
C LEU A 7 -3.80 9.15 -13.61
N ALA A 8 -4.30 9.37 -14.84
CA ALA A 8 -3.49 9.46 -16.05
C ALA A 8 -2.48 10.62 -16.02
N VAL A 9 -2.72 11.65 -15.19
CA VAL A 9 -1.82 12.80 -15.01
C VAL A 9 -1.04 12.75 -13.70
N GLN A 10 -1.16 11.66 -12.93
CA GLN A 10 -0.39 11.52 -11.70
C GLN A 10 1.09 11.32 -12.06
N PRO A 11 2.02 12.13 -11.51
CA PRO A 11 3.44 11.95 -11.75
C PRO A 11 3.91 10.60 -11.19
N ASP A 12 5.01 10.08 -11.73
CA ASP A 12 5.68 8.95 -11.11
C ASP A 12 6.26 9.37 -9.75
N LEU A 13 5.77 8.75 -8.68
CA LEU A 13 6.18 9.06 -7.31
C LEU A 13 7.28 8.12 -6.80
N ARG A 14 7.74 7.12 -7.56
CA ARG A 14 8.69 6.11 -7.06
C ARG A 14 9.98 6.72 -6.52
N GLU A 15 10.60 7.63 -7.28
CA GLU A 15 11.82 8.31 -6.83
C GLU A 15 11.58 9.14 -5.56
N ALA A 16 10.48 9.89 -5.52
CA ALA A 16 10.11 10.71 -4.37
C ALA A 16 9.83 9.85 -3.12
N LEU A 17 9.13 8.73 -3.28
CA LEU A 17 8.83 7.78 -2.21
C LEU A 17 10.10 7.09 -1.68
N ASN A 18 11.06 6.83 -2.56
CA ASN A 18 12.35 6.23 -2.17
C ASN A 18 13.28 7.22 -1.44
N ALA A 19 13.04 8.52 -1.57
CA ALA A 19 13.84 9.58 -0.96
C ALA A 19 13.22 10.16 0.33
N LEU A 20 12.13 9.57 0.85
CA LEU A 20 11.44 10.09 2.02
C LEU A 20 12.33 10.06 3.27
N ALA A 21 12.33 11.17 4.02
CA ALA A 21 13.02 11.27 5.31
C ALA A 21 12.15 10.79 6.50
N PHE A 22 10.97 10.21 6.22
CA PHE A 22 10.05 9.70 7.23
C PHE A 22 9.65 8.25 6.92
N PRO A 23 9.24 7.47 7.93
CA PRO A 23 8.82 6.08 7.73
C PRO A 23 7.65 5.97 6.75
N PHE A 24 7.80 5.09 5.75
CA PHE A 24 6.77 4.81 4.77
C PHE A 24 6.50 3.30 4.73
N TYR A 25 5.23 2.94 4.93
CA TYR A 25 4.78 1.55 4.99
C TYR A 25 3.70 1.31 3.94
N TYR A 26 3.72 0.12 3.34
CA TYR A 26 2.74 -0.29 2.34
C TYR A 26 1.88 -1.41 2.91
N LEU A 27 0.56 -1.35 2.72
CA LEU A 27 -0.35 -2.45 3.05
C LEU A 27 -0.96 -2.97 1.75
N CYS A 28 -0.92 -4.28 1.54
CA CYS A 28 -1.44 -4.89 0.32
C CYS A 28 -2.11 -6.23 0.61
N GLY A 29 -3.23 -6.52 -0.06
CA GLY A 29 -3.87 -7.83 0.03
C GLY A 29 -3.03 -8.92 -0.62
N GLU A 30 -2.99 -10.10 -0.02
CA GLU A 30 -2.28 -11.27 -0.54
C GLU A 30 -2.65 -11.63 -1.99
N ARG A 31 -3.94 -11.47 -2.35
CA ARG A 31 -4.48 -11.76 -3.68
C ARG A 31 -4.35 -10.60 -4.68
N ASP A 32 -3.84 -9.45 -4.25
CA ASP A 32 -3.65 -8.29 -5.12
C ASP A 32 -2.27 -8.32 -5.79
N SER A 33 -2.13 -9.15 -6.82
CA SER A 33 -0.86 -9.33 -7.54
C SER A 33 -0.32 -8.02 -8.13
N LYS A 34 -1.20 -7.15 -8.62
CA LYS A 34 -0.82 -5.87 -9.23
C LYS A 34 -0.14 -4.96 -8.21
N PHE A 35 -0.80 -4.70 -7.08
CA PHE A 35 -0.25 -3.77 -6.09
C PHE A 35 0.84 -4.41 -5.23
N ARG A 36 0.89 -5.75 -5.13
CA ARG A 36 2.05 -6.45 -4.57
C ARG A 36 3.31 -6.27 -5.43
N ALA A 37 3.20 -6.29 -6.75
CA ALA A 37 4.33 -5.99 -7.64
C ALA A 37 4.77 -4.52 -7.50
N LEU A 38 3.83 -3.57 -7.49
CA LEU A 38 4.14 -2.15 -7.28
C LEU A 38 4.81 -1.88 -5.93
N ALA A 39 4.42 -2.58 -4.88
CA ALA A 39 5.06 -2.45 -3.57
C ALA A 39 6.54 -2.87 -3.55
N GLN A 40 6.98 -3.70 -4.51
CA GLN A 40 8.40 -4.08 -4.67
C GLN A 40 9.22 -3.01 -5.41
N GLU A 41 8.57 -2.06 -6.07
CA GLU A 41 9.22 -0.98 -6.83
C GLU A 41 9.54 0.25 -5.96
N VAL A 42 9.13 0.23 -4.69
CA VAL A 42 9.38 1.30 -3.71
C VAL A 42 10.09 0.74 -2.48
N ALA A 43 10.95 1.56 -1.87
CA ALA A 43 11.73 1.24 -0.68
C ALA A 43 10.85 1.32 0.59
N ALA A 44 9.79 0.52 0.62
CA ALA A 44 8.83 0.46 1.72
C ALA A 44 8.77 -0.94 2.32
N THR A 45 8.55 -1.02 3.63
CA THR A 45 8.16 -2.29 4.25
C THR A 45 6.71 -2.59 3.88
N CYS A 46 6.49 -3.69 3.17
CA CYS A 46 5.15 -4.11 2.72
C CYS A 46 4.55 -5.14 3.68
N HIS A 47 3.40 -4.82 4.26
CA HIS A 47 2.59 -5.68 5.11
C HIS A 47 1.52 -6.35 4.27
N VAL A 48 1.71 -7.64 4.00
CA VAL A 48 0.75 -8.44 3.23
C VAL A 48 -0.39 -8.91 4.14
N ILE A 49 -1.61 -8.48 3.81
CA ILE A 49 -2.83 -8.87 4.50
C ILE A 49 -3.32 -10.19 3.92
N ARG A 50 -3.27 -11.24 4.73
CA ARG A 50 -3.68 -12.60 4.33
C ARG A 50 -5.16 -12.66 3.98
N ASN A 51 -5.51 -13.53 3.03
CA ASN A 51 -6.88 -13.79 2.61
C ASN A 51 -7.66 -12.54 2.17
N ALA A 52 -6.97 -11.54 1.60
CA ALA A 52 -7.56 -10.29 1.15
C ALA A 52 -7.11 -9.92 -0.29
N GLY A 53 -8.01 -9.31 -1.06
CA GLY A 53 -7.72 -8.61 -2.30
C GLY A 53 -7.41 -7.13 -2.07
N HIS A 54 -7.74 -6.28 -3.06
CA HIS A 54 -7.36 -4.86 -3.06
C HIS A 54 -7.91 -4.09 -1.87
N ASN A 55 -9.20 -4.26 -1.56
CA ASN A 55 -9.84 -3.63 -0.41
C ASN A 55 -9.56 -4.45 0.85
N ALA A 56 -8.29 -4.61 1.20
CA ALA A 56 -7.85 -5.53 2.23
C ALA A 56 -8.43 -5.23 3.61
N HIS A 57 -8.63 -3.95 3.93
CA HIS A 57 -9.28 -3.52 5.17
C HIS A 57 -10.76 -3.93 5.25
N ARG A 58 -11.44 -4.09 4.10
CA ARG A 58 -12.83 -4.55 4.04
C ARG A 58 -12.90 -6.08 4.12
N GLU A 59 -12.02 -6.77 3.42
CA GLU A 59 -12.01 -8.24 3.34
C GLU A 59 -11.42 -8.91 4.58
N ASN A 60 -10.40 -8.29 5.19
CA ASN A 60 -9.78 -8.75 6.43
C ASN A 60 -9.45 -7.54 7.35
N PRO A 61 -10.47 -6.95 7.99
CA PRO A 61 -10.29 -5.81 8.87
C PRO A 61 -9.36 -6.12 10.06
N ALA A 62 -9.46 -7.34 10.62
CA ALA A 62 -8.61 -7.75 11.74
C ALA A 62 -7.12 -7.78 11.36
N GLY A 63 -6.78 -8.32 10.18
CA GLY A 63 -5.40 -8.36 9.68
C GLY A 63 -4.82 -6.97 9.41
N VAL A 64 -5.65 -6.03 8.95
CA VAL A 64 -5.24 -4.62 8.80
C VAL A 64 -5.02 -3.95 10.16
N VAL A 65 -5.94 -4.14 11.12
CA VAL A 65 -5.78 -3.61 12.48
C VAL A 65 -4.51 -4.14 13.13
N GLU A 66 -4.20 -5.43 12.99
CA GLU A 66 -2.96 -6.02 13.52
C GLU A 66 -1.72 -5.38 12.87
N SER A 67 -1.74 -5.21 11.54
CA SER A 67 -0.62 -4.59 10.82
C SER A 67 -0.41 -3.13 11.25
N LEU A 68 -1.50 -2.35 11.39
CA LEU A 68 -1.44 -0.98 11.88
C LEU A 68 -0.98 -0.91 13.33
N ALA A 69 -1.45 -1.80 14.20
CA ALA A 69 -0.98 -1.86 15.59
C ALA A 69 0.53 -2.14 15.65
N ARG A 70 1.06 -2.97 14.74
CA ARG A 70 2.50 -3.23 14.63
C ARG A 70 3.28 -2.00 14.20
N ILE A 71 2.76 -1.21 13.27
CA ILE A 71 3.42 0.01 12.75
C ILE A 71 3.36 1.17 13.75
N LEU A 72 2.24 1.32 14.47
CA LEU A 72 1.97 2.52 15.27
C LEU A 72 2.40 2.40 16.73
N ARG A 73 2.68 1.18 17.21
CA ARG A 73 3.02 0.92 18.61
C ARG A 73 4.44 0.35 18.80
N PHE A 74 5.13 0.04 17.71
CA PHE A 74 6.50 -0.47 17.66
C PHE A 74 7.22 0.16 16.48
#